data_AF-A0AAE7B4H7-F1
#
_entry.id   AF-A0AAE7B4H7-F1
#
_cell.length_a   1.000
_cell.length_b   1.000
_cell.length_c   1.000
_cell.angle_alpha   90.00
_cell.angle_beta   90.00
_cell.angle_gamma   90.00
#
_symmetry.space_group_name_H-M   'P 1'
#
loop_
_entity.id
_entity.type
_entity.pdbx_description
1 polymer ?
#
loop_
_entity_poly.entity_id
_entity_poly.type
_entity_poly.pdbx_seq_one_letter_code
_entity_poly.pdbx_strand_id
1 'polypeptide(L)'
;MKYIFLFCLIFNFSYAHKINLFVTNENNTLEIYSYFASGNPCKSCKLLIKNEDKIILEDVLNEEGRYIYRPTVKAIEIVVDASGGHIAKEKLVLENIKQENLQTHIKEEENKKYFNILLGLTLIFLVFLVLKKVKK
;
A
#
# COMPACT_ATOMS: atom_id res chain seq x y z
N MET A 1 37.40 0.07 -2.73
CA MET A 1 36.22 0.43 -3.56
C MET A 1 35.33 -0.76 -3.94
N LYS A 2 35.87 -1.93 -4.33
CA LYS A 2 35.08 -3.11 -4.74
C LYS A 2 34.12 -3.66 -3.65
N TYR A 3 34.51 -3.61 -2.38
CA TYR A 3 33.73 -4.13 -1.26
C TYR A 3 32.61 -3.19 -0.78
N ILE A 4 32.77 -1.87 -0.95
CA ILE A 4 31.74 -0.87 -0.61
C ILE A 4 30.52 -1.03 -1.53
N PHE A 5 30.75 -1.36 -2.80
CA PHE A 5 29.67 -1.61 -3.76
C PHE A 5 28.86 -2.87 -3.43
N LEU A 6 29.52 -3.94 -3.00
CA LEU A 6 28.85 -5.17 -2.57
C LEU A 6 28.00 -4.94 -1.30
N PHE A 7 28.46 -4.06 -0.42
CA PHE A 7 27.73 -3.64 0.78
C PHE A 7 26.45 -2.85 0.46
N CYS A 8 26.44 -2.01 -0.58
CA CYS A 8 25.23 -1.27 -0.99
C CYS A 8 24.14 -2.16 -1.61
N LEU A 9 24.49 -3.29 -2.23
CA LEU A 9 23.52 -4.21 -2.85
C LEU A 9 22.62 -4.94 -1.82
N ILE A 10 23.10 -5.11 -0.59
CA ILE A 10 22.43 -5.89 0.45
C ILE A 10 21.31 -5.12 1.16
N PHE A 11 21.27 -3.78 1.05
CA PHE A 11 20.28 -2.94 1.77
C PHE A 11 18.88 -2.90 1.14
N ASN A 12 18.63 -3.59 0.02
CA ASN A 12 17.39 -3.43 -0.75
C ASN A 12 16.25 -4.43 -0.43
N PHE A 13 16.37 -5.27 0.60
CA PHE A 13 15.43 -6.40 0.80
C PHE A 13 14.21 -6.16 1.70
N SER A 14 13.98 -4.95 2.22
CA SER A 14 12.88 -4.72 3.17
C SER A 14 11.60 -4.15 2.51
N TYR A 15 10.92 -4.95 1.68
CA TYR A 15 9.59 -4.58 1.14
C TYR A 15 8.52 -5.70 1.23
N ALA A 16 8.77 -6.75 2.01
CA ALA A 16 7.95 -7.97 1.96
C ALA A 16 6.61 -7.91 2.73
N HIS A 17 6.31 -6.88 3.53
CA HIS A 17 5.13 -6.91 4.41
C HIS A 17 4.35 -5.58 4.44
N LYS A 18 3.95 -5.10 3.25
CA LYS A 18 3.03 -3.97 3.11
C LYS A 18 1.59 -4.49 3.07
N ILE A 19 0.71 -3.88 3.85
CA ILE A 19 -0.74 -3.94 3.62
C ILE A 19 -1.18 -2.68 2.88
N ASN A 20 -2.12 -2.83 1.96
CA ASN A 20 -2.71 -1.74 1.21
C ASN A 20 -4.06 -1.39 1.82
N LEU A 21 -4.41 -0.11 1.75
CA LEU A 21 -5.72 0.42 2.08
C LEU A 21 -6.23 1.11 0.82
N PHE A 22 -7.42 0.73 0.40
CA PHE A 22 -8.08 1.27 -0.78
C PHE A 22 -9.49 1.68 -0.38
N VAL A 23 -9.87 2.90 -0.72
CA VAL A 23 -11.18 3.46 -0.38
C VAL A 23 -11.81 4.04 -1.62
N THR A 24 -13.04 3.61 -1.90
CA THR A 24 -13.84 4.09 -3.04
C THR A 24 -15.21 4.53 -2.54
N ASN A 25 -15.88 5.40 -3.30
CA ASN A 25 -17.22 5.89 -2.98
C ASN A 25 -18.23 5.29 -3.95
N GLU A 26 -19.21 4.57 -3.40
CA GLU A 26 -20.34 4.04 -4.14
C GLU A 26 -21.64 4.40 -3.43
N ASN A 27 -22.59 5.01 -4.14
CA ASN A 27 -23.93 5.32 -3.65
C ASN A 27 -23.97 6.04 -2.29
N ASN A 28 -23.08 7.03 -2.10
CA ASN A 28 -22.98 7.82 -0.87
C ASN A 28 -22.52 7.02 0.36
N THR A 29 -21.83 5.90 0.12
CA THR A 29 -21.16 5.07 1.13
C THR A 29 -19.71 4.86 0.73
N LEU A 30 -18.83 4.75 1.73
CA LEU A 30 -17.43 4.41 1.52
C LEU A 30 -17.27 2.91 1.59
N GLU A 31 -16.70 2.36 0.55
CA GLU A 31 -16.21 1.00 0.57
C GLU A 31 -14.72 1.01 0.89
N ILE A 32 -14.38 0.45 2.04
CA ILE A 32 -13.03 0.39 2.58
C ILE A 32 -12.53 -1.02 2.37
N TYR A 33 -11.42 -1.17 1.67
CA TYR A 33 -10.77 -2.43 1.40
C TYR A 33 -9.35 -2.42 1.96
N SER A 34 -8.94 -3.53 2.55
CA SER A 34 -7.53 -3.76 2.85
C SER A 34 -7.10 -5.15 2.39
N TYR A 35 -5.91 -5.22 1.83
CA TYR A 35 -5.34 -6.42 1.25
C TYR A 35 -3.81 -6.40 1.35
N PHE A 36 -3.21 -7.58 1.43
CA PHE A 36 -1.76 -7.73 1.47
C PHE A 36 -1.13 -7.41 0.12
N ALA A 37 0.18 -7.15 0.07
CA ALA A 37 0.92 -6.95 -1.19
C ALA A 37 0.80 -8.13 -2.19
N SER A 38 0.31 -9.29 -1.77
CA SER A 38 -0.04 -10.42 -2.63
C SER A 38 -1.41 -10.30 -3.32
N GLY A 39 -2.22 -9.30 -2.97
CA GLY A 39 -3.61 -9.18 -3.40
C GLY A 39 -4.62 -9.91 -2.51
N ASN A 40 -4.17 -10.73 -1.56
CA ASN A 40 -5.06 -11.44 -0.64
C ASN A 40 -5.76 -10.47 0.33
N PRO A 41 -7.05 -10.69 0.65
CA PRO A 41 -7.79 -9.81 1.56
C PRO A 41 -7.22 -9.84 2.99
N CYS A 42 -7.26 -8.69 3.67
CA CYS A 42 -6.91 -8.54 5.08
C CYS A 42 -8.12 -8.91 5.95
N LYS A 43 -8.31 -10.21 6.16
CA LYS A 43 -9.46 -10.76 6.90
C LYS A 43 -9.35 -10.49 8.40
N SER A 44 -10.45 -10.11 9.03
CA SER A 44 -10.52 -9.84 10.48
C SER A 44 -9.48 -8.82 10.98
N CYS A 45 -8.92 -8.01 10.07
CA CYS A 45 -7.98 -6.96 10.44
C CYS A 45 -8.73 -5.85 11.18
N LYS A 46 -8.10 -5.28 12.21
CA LYS A 46 -8.70 -4.23 13.03
C LYS A 46 -8.86 -2.96 12.20
N LEU A 47 -10.05 -2.39 12.19
CA LEU A 47 -10.40 -1.14 11.54
C LEU A 47 -10.71 -0.07 12.58
N LEU A 48 -10.11 1.10 12.41
CA LEU A 48 -10.42 2.31 13.18
C LEU A 48 -10.72 3.44 12.20
N ILE A 49 -11.85 4.12 12.40
CA ILE A 49 -12.17 5.37 11.70
C ILE A 49 -12.16 6.49 12.71
N LYS A 50 -11.37 7.52 12.42
CA LYS A 50 -11.18 8.69 13.28
C LYS A 50 -11.59 9.96 12.56
N ASN A 51 -11.97 10.97 13.32
CA ASN A 51 -11.99 12.36 12.88
C ASN A 51 -11.08 13.13 13.82
N GLU A 52 -9.98 13.66 13.26
CA GLU A 52 -8.88 14.20 14.05
C GLU A 52 -8.39 13.16 15.06
N ASP A 53 -8.43 13.46 16.36
CA ASP A 53 -7.99 12.55 17.42
C ASP A 53 -9.11 11.68 18.00
N LYS A 54 -10.36 11.88 17.56
CA LYS A 54 -11.52 11.16 18.09
C LYS A 54 -11.81 9.91 17.26
N ILE A 55 -11.88 8.76 17.93
CA ILE A 55 -12.37 7.51 17.34
C ILE A 55 -13.88 7.61 17.15
N ILE A 56 -14.34 7.44 15.91
CA ILE A 56 -15.76 7.40 15.53
C ILE A 56 -16.25 5.96 15.46
N LEU A 57 -15.40 5.05 14.99
CA LEU A 57 -15.73 3.64 14.80
C LEU A 57 -14.50 2.76 15.09
N GLU A 58 -14.75 1.63 15.74
CA GLU A 58 -13.82 0.54 15.90
C GLU A 58 -14.53 -0.76 15.52
N ASP A 59 -13.97 -1.50 14.56
CA ASP A 59 -14.57 -2.72 14.01
C ASP A 59 -13.49 -3.62 13.41
N VAL A 60 -13.88 -4.69 12.71
CA VAL A 60 -13.00 -5.58 11.96
C VAL A 60 -13.46 -5.74 10.51
N LEU A 61 -12.50 -5.98 9.61
CA LEU A 61 -12.80 -6.26 8.21
C LEU A 61 -13.38 -7.66 8.02
N ASN A 62 -14.28 -7.81 7.05
CA ASN A 62 -14.92 -9.09 6.74
C ASN A 62 -13.97 -10.06 6.00
N GLU A 63 -14.50 -11.21 5.54
CA GLU A 63 -13.75 -12.23 4.79
C GLU A 63 -13.18 -11.77 3.44
N GLU A 64 -13.70 -10.68 2.89
CA GLU A 64 -13.22 -10.03 1.67
C GLU A 64 -12.22 -8.91 1.97
N GLY A 65 -11.88 -8.70 3.25
CA GLY A 65 -11.05 -7.57 3.67
C GLY A 65 -11.76 -6.23 3.48
N ARG A 66 -13.10 -6.22 3.55
CA ARG A 66 -13.96 -5.07 3.23
C ARG A 66 -14.74 -4.59 4.45
N TYR A 67 -15.03 -3.30 4.46
CA TYR A 67 -16.00 -2.66 5.35
C TYR A 67 -16.80 -1.58 4.60
N ILE A 68 -18.12 -1.50 4.85
CA ILE A 68 -18.96 -0.43 4.30
C ILE A 68 -19.24 0.59 5.39
N TYR A 69 -18.82 1.82 5.17
CA TYR A 69 -19.03 2.91 6.12
C TYR A 69 -19.88 4.02 5.50
N ARG A 70 -20.89 4.49 6.23
CA ARG A 70 -21.64 5.69 5.83
C ARG A 70 -21.07 6.90 6.59
N PRO A 71 -20.40 7.84 5.91
CA PRO A 71 -19.76 8.98 6.56
C PRO A 71 -20.76 9.88 7.29
N THR A 72 -20.43 10.25 8.51
CA THR A 72 -21.16 11.25 9.31
C THR A 72 -20.44 12.60 9.38
N VAL A 73 -19.17 12.64 8.93
CA VAL A 73 -18.29 13.81 8.96
C VAL A 73 -17.53 13.95 7.65
N LYS A 74 -17.11 15.17 7.30
CA LYS A 74 -16.48 15.48 6.00
C LYS A 74 -15.05 14.94 5.83
N ALA A 75 -14.31 14.81 6.93
CA ALA A 75 -12.92 14.39 6.93
C ALA A 75 -12.73 13.26 7.92
N ILE A 76 -12.05 12.20 7.50
CA ILE A 76 -11.77 11.03 8.34
C ILE A 76 -10.34 10.52 8.10
N GLU A 77 -9.78 9.89 9.12
CA GLU A 77 -8.61 9.02 8.99
C GLU A 77 -9.06 7.58 9.19
N ILE A 78 -8.76 6.74 8.20
CA ILE A 78 -9.01 5.30 8.26
C ILE A 78 -7.69 4.62 8.58
N VAL A 79 -7.69 3.75 9.59
CA VAL A 79 -6.54 2.97 10.03
C VAL A 79 -6.91 1.50 10.03
N VAL A 80 -6.12 0.69 9.32
CA VAL A 80 -6.23 -0.77 9.35
C VAL A 80 -4.96 -1.35 9.96
N ASP A 81 -5.12 -2.23 10.94
CA ASP A 81 -4.02 -2.93 11.63
C ASP A 81 -4.19 -4.45 11.45
N ALA A 82 -3.25 -5.06 10.73
CA ALA A 82 -3.19 -6.50 10.50
C ALA A 82 -2.36 -7.24 11.58
N SER A 83 -2.13 -6.60 12.74
CA SER A 83 -1.22 -7.04 13.81
C SER A 83 0.26 -7.05 13.38
N GLY A 84 1.16 -7.24 14.36
CA GLY A 84 2.61 -7.34 14.09
C GLY A 84 3.26 -6.08 13.54
N GLY A 85 2.59 -4.92 13.63
CA GLY A 85 3.08 -3.64 13.09
C GLY A 85 2.72 -3.39 11.62
N HIS A 86 1.89 -4.24 11.01
CA HIS A 86 1.37 -4.02 9.65
C HIS A 86 0.17 -3.08 9.70
N ILE A 87 0.45 -1.78 9.58
CA ILE A 87 -0.57 -0.73 9.69
C ILE A 87 -0.63 0.07 8.38
N ALA A 88 -1.83 0.23 7.84
CA ALA A 88 -2.14 1.15 6.75
C ALA A 88 -3.02 2.29 7.27
N LYS A 89 -2.74 3.51 6.81
CA LYS A 89 -3.50 4.71 7.17
C LYS A 89 -3.78 5.55 5.94
N GLU A 90 -4.99 6.09 5.86
CA GLU A 90 -5.38 7.00 4.79
C GLU A 90 -6.27 8.11 5.35
N LYS A 91 -5.94 9.36 5.01
CA LYS A 91 -6.74 10.53 5.35
C LYS A 91 -7.56 10.92 4.14
N LEU A 92 -8.86 11.03 4.33
CA LEU A 92 -9.82 11.32 3.27
C LEU A 92 -10.65 12.55 3.60
N VAL A 93 -10.91 13.34 2.56
CA VAL A 93 -11.95 14.36 2.53
C VAL A 93 -12.98 13.90 1.50
N LEU A 94 -14.25 13.76 1.91
CA LEU A 94 -15.29 13.09 1.12
C LEU A 94 -15.50 13.68 -0.28
N GLU A 95 -15.18 14.95 -0.47
CA GLU A 95 -15.34 15.69 -1.74
C GLU A 95 -14.35 15.20 -2.82
N ASN A 96 -13.33 14.41 -2.49
CA ASN A 96 -12.22 14.03 -3.38
C ASN A 96 -12.02 12.51 -3.57
N ILE A 97 -13.00 11.69 -3.24
CA ILE A 97 -12.83 10.22 -3.32
C ILE A 97 -13.04 9.76 -4.76
N LYS A 98 -12.02 9.10 -5.32
CA LYS A 98 -12.07 8.53 -6.67
C LYS A 98 -13.05 7.36 -6.70
N GLN A 99 -13.87 7.31 -7.74
CA GLN A 99 -14.63 6.11 -8.07
C GLN A 99 -13.73 5.20 -8.91
N GLU A 100 -13.12 4.24 -8.25
CA GLU A 100 -12.24 3.25 -8.87
C GLU A 100 -12.67 1.84 -8.45
N ASN A 101 -12.41 0.86 -9.31
CA ASN A 101 -12.69 -0.54 -9.03
C ASN A 101 -11.50 -1.19 -8.29
N LEU A 102 -11.78 -2.05 -7.30
CA LEU A 102 -10.72 -2.72 -6.54
C LEU A 102 -9.77 -3.56 -7.43
N GLN A 103 -10.31 -4.27 -8.42
CA GLN A 103 -9.50 -5.15 -9.28
C GLN A 103 -8.57 -4.36 -10.18
N THR A 104 -9.02 -3.20 -10.68
CA THR A 104 -8.15 -2.30 -11.45
C THR A 104 -7.04 -1.75 -10.56
N HIS A 105 -7.38 -1.35 -9.34
CA HIS A 105 -6.41 -0.84 -8.37
C HIS A 105 -5.34 -1.87 -7.99
N ILE A 106 -5.75 -3.11 -7.69
CA ILE A 106 -4.82 -4.22 -7.39
C ILE A 106 -3.87 -4.47 -8.57
N LYS A 107 -4.41 -4.47 -9.80
CA LYS A 107 -3.61 -4.68 -11.01
C LYS A 107 -2.62 -3.54 -11.25
N GLU A 108 -3.00 -2.29 -10.97
CA GLU A 108 -2.10 -1.14 -11.06
C GLU A 108 -0.95 -1.23 -10.04
N GLU A 109 -1.24 -1.59 -8.78
CA GLU A 109 -0.21 -1.84 -7.77
C GLU A 109 0.73 -2.98 -8.18
N GLU A 110 0.21 -4.06 -8.78
CA GLU A 110 1.01 -5.18 -9.28
C GLU A 110 1.90 -4.76 -10.46
N ASN A 111 1.35 -4.04 -11.43
CA ASN A 111 2.10 -3.51 -12.57
C ASN A 111 3.23 -2.57 -12.11
N LYS A 112 2.93 -1.69 -11.15
CA LYS A 112 3.92 -0.79 -10.55
C LYS A 112 5.05 -1.57 -9.86
N LYS A 113 4.72 -2.67 -9.18
CA LYS A 113 5.72 -3.58 -8.61
C LYS A 113 6.63 -4.16 -9.70
N TYR A 114 6.08 -4.71 -10.78
CA TYR A 114 6.91 -5.24 -11.88
C TYR A 114 7.75 -4.17 -12.55
N PHE A 115 7.20 -2.97 -12.75
CA PHE A 115 7.93 -1.82 -13.28
C PHE A 115 9.13 -1.45 -12.38
N ASN A 116 8.92 -1.39 -11.06
CA ASN A 116 10.00 -1.10 -10.11
C ASN A 116 11.10 -2.15 -10.15
N ILE A 117 10.74 -3.44 -10.28
CA ILE A 117 11.70 -4.53 -10.44
C ILE A 117 12.51 -4.35 -11.74
N LEU A 118 11.83 -4.10 -12.86
CA LEU A 118 12.48 -3.89 -14.16
C LEU A 118 13.43 -2.69 -14.14
N LEU A 119 13.01 -1.58 -13.52
CA LEU A 119 13.83 -0.39 -13.34
C LEU A 119 15.09 -0.70 -12.51
N GLY A 120 14.92 -1.42 -11.40
CA GLY A 120 16.02 -1.85 -10.54
C GLY A 120 17.05 -2.72 -11.30
N LEU A 121 16.58 -3.72 -12.05
CA LEU A 121 17.45 -4.56 -12.87
C LEU A 121 18.20 -3.76 -13.95
N THR A 122 17.51 -2.81 -14.58
CA THR A 122 18.10 -1.93 -15.59
C THR A 122 19.22 -1.07 -15.00
N LEU A 123 18.98 -0.47 -13.81
CA LEU A 123 19.99 0.32 -13.12
C LEU A 123 21.21 -0.52 -12.73
N ILE A 124 21.00 -1.74 -12.21
CA ILE A 124 22.09 -2.68 -11.90
C ILE A 124 22.92 -2.96 -13.15
N PHE A 125 22.27 -3.26 -14.29
CA PHE A 125 22.96 -3.50 -15.55
C PHE A 125 23.80 -2.31 -16.02
N LEU A 126 23.24 -1.10 -15.97
CA LEU A 126 23.96 0.14 -16.33
C LEU A 126 25.19 0.37 -15.46
N VAL A 127 25.09 0.10 -14.16
CA VAL A 127 26.24 0.21 -13.25
C VAL A 127 27.36 -0.74 -13.68
N PHE A 128 27.06 -1.99 -14.04
CA PHE A 128 28.07 -2.92 -14.54
C PHE A 128 28.70 -2.46 -15.86
N LEU A 129 27.94 -1.85 -16.77
CA LEU A 129 28.49 -1.27 -18.00
C LEU A 129 29.48 -0.14 -17.73
N VAL A 130 29.15 0.77 -16.80
CA VAL A 130 30.05 1.86 -16.40
C VAL A 130 31.32 1.30 -15.76
N LEU A 131 31.19 0.35 -14.83
CA LEU A 131 32.34 -0.30 -14.19
C LEU A 131 33.26 -1.00 -15.20
N LYS A 132 32.68 -1.63 -16.25
CA LYS A 132 33.45 -2.25 -17.33
C LYS A 132 34.24 -1.22 -18.15
N LYS A 133 33.69 -0.02 -18.38
CA LYS A 133 34.38 1.07 -19.07
C LYS A 133 35.48 1.72 -18.23
N VAL A 134 35.27 1.91 -16.92
CA VAL A 134 36.24 2.55 -16.02
C VAL A 134 37.44 1.65 -15.69
N LYS A 135 37.27 0.33 -15.77
CA LYS A 135 38.38 -0.64 -15.61
C LYS A 135 39.24 -0.86 -16.86
N LYS A 136 38.91 -0.19 -17.97
CA LYS A 136 39.68 -0.21 -19.22
C LYS A 136 40.42 1.11 -19.36
#